data_AF-A0A6I2WXI3-F1
#
_entry.id   AF-A0A6I2WXI3-F1
#
_cell.length_a   1.000
_cell.length_b   1.000
_cell.length_c   1.000
_cell.angle_alpha   90.00
_cell.angle_beta   90.00
_cell.angle_gamma   90.00
#
_symmetry.space_group_name_H-M   'P 1'
#
loop_
_entity.id
_entity.type
_entity.pdbx_description
1 polymer ?
#
loop_
_entity_poly.entity_id
_entity_poly.type
_entity_poly.pdbx_seq_one_letter_code
_entity_poly.pdbx_strand_id
1 'polypeptide(L)'
;MSLVPSVTETLLAWGIEPVACTRFCEQPGLLHVGGTKDPDIAAITALAPDLVVVDREENRKEDADAIAAAGLGLHVTHVVHLAEVEATLRAL
;
A
#
# COMPACT_ATOMS: atom_id res chain seq x y z
N MET A 1 6.12 -0.16 -0.36
CA MET A 1 5.33 0.03 0.87
C MET A 1 3.87 -0.31 0.61
N SER A 2 3.04 -0.51 1.64
CA SER A 2 1.62 -0.88 1.45
C SER A 2 0.67 0.00 2.27
N LEU A 3 -0.37 0.54 1.64
CA LEU A 3 -1.47 1.24 2.30
C LEU A 3 -2.69 0.33 2.55
N VAL A 4 -2.52 -0.98 2.38
CA VAL A 4 -3.57 -2.01 2.49
C VAL A 4 -3.13 -3.05 3.51
N PRO A 5 -3.84 -3.23 4.65
CA PRO A 5 -3.41 -4.15 5.71
C PRO A 5 -3.24 -5.60 5.24
N SER A 6 -4.18 -6.14 4.46
CA SER A 6 -4.11 -7.51 3.95
C SER A 6 -2.93 -7.74 3.00
N VAL A 7 -2.60 -6.76 2.16
CA VAL A 7 -1.41 -6.83 1.30
C VAL A 7 -0.14 -6.73 2.13
N THR A 8 -0.13 -5.93 3.21
CA THR A 8 1.01 -5.85 4.13
C THR A 8 1.33 -7.21 4.74
N GLU A 9 0.31 -7.93 5.22
CA GLU A 9 0.45 -9.30 5.73
C GLU A 9 0.95 -10.26 4.65
N THR A 10 0.42 -10.14 3.43
CA THR A 10 0.81 -11.00 2.30
C THR A 10 2.29 -10.81 1.93
N LEU A 11 2.76 -9.57 1.83
CA LEU A 11 4.17 -9.26 1.53
C LEU A 11 5.10 -9.84 2.60
N LEU A 12 4.74 -9.69 3.88
CA LEU A 12 5.52 -10.24 4.99
C LEU A 12 5.53 -11.77 4.97
N ALA A 13 4.41 -12.42 4.65
CA ALA A 13 4.34 -13.87 4.46
C ALA A 13 5.22 -14.36 3.29
N TRP A 14 5.48 -13.51 2.30
CA TRP A 14 6.41 -13.77 1.19
C TRP A 14 7.86 -13.40 1.51
N GLY A 15 8.15 -12.88 2.71
CA GLY A 15 9.48 -12.44 3.10
C GLY A 15 9.91 -11.10 2.49
N ILE A 16 8.95 -10.32 1.97
CA ILE A 16 9.16 -8.97 1.45
C ILE A 16 8.78 -7.98 2.55
N GLU A 17 9.75 -7.24 3.08
CA GLU A 17 9.51 -6.28 4.16
C GLU A 17 9.19 -4.87 3.61
N PRO A 18 7.96 -4.35 3.81
CA PRO A 18 7.61 -3.01 3.35
C PRO A 18 8.30 -1.94 4.20
N VAL A 19 8.85 -0.90 3.58
CA VAL A 19 9.48 0.24 4.31
C VAL A 19 8.54 1.00 5.26
N ALA A 20 7.23 0.92 5.01
CA ALA A 20 6.18 1.49 5.84
C ALA A 20 4.83 0.83 5.53
N CYS A 21 3.88 0.98 6.45
CA CYS A 21 2.50 0.53 6.29
C CYS A 21 1.52 1.50 6.97
N THR A 22 0.23 1.18 6.98
CA THR A 22 -0.76 1.99 7.71
C THR A 22 -0.77 1.65 9.19
N ARG A 23 -1.30 2.56 10.02
CA ARG A 23 -1.53 2.33 11.46
C ARG A 23 -2.49 1.17 11.77
N PHE A 24 -3.21 0.65 10.78
CA PHE A 24 -4.11 -0.49 10.93
C PHE A 24 -3.39 -1.82 10.74
N CYS A 25 -2.13 -1.80 10.32
CA CYS A 25 -1.30 -2.99 10.24
C CYS A 25 -0.75 -3.30 11.65
N GLU A 26 -0.95 -4.52 12.14
CA GLU A 26 -0.42 -5.00 13.43
C GLU A 26 1.08 -5.33 13.34
N GLN A 27 1.86 -4.40 12.79
CA GLN A 27 3.28 -4.57 12.47
C GLN A 27 4.09 -3.53 13.26
N PRO A 28 4.47 -3.81 14.52
CA PRO A 28 5.15 -2.84 15.39
C PRO A 28 6.60 -2.55 14.95
N GLY A 29 7.19 -3.40 14.12
CA GLY A 29 8.53 -3.19 13.56
C GLY A 29 8.57 -2.25 12.35
N LEU A 30 7.41 -1.90 11.79
CA LEU A 30 7.32 -1.08 10.58
C LEU A 30 6.88 0.35 10.93
N LEU A 31 7.35 1.30 10.12
CA LEU A 31 6.88 2.68 10.20
C LEU A 31 5.42 2.78 9.78
N HIS A 32 4.62 3.56 10.51
CA HIS A 32 3.21 3.81 10.18
C HIS A 32 3.04 5.20 9.57
N VAL A 33 2.38 5.27 8.40
CA VAL A 33 2.20 6.52 7.61
C VAL A 33 0.73 6.92 7.49
N GLY A 34 0.05 7.08 8.62
CA GLY A 34 -1.38 7.41 8.63
C GLY A 34 -2.26 6.18 8.43
N GLY A 35 -3.44 6.37 7.86
CA GLY A 35 -4.46 5.33 7.71
C GLY A 35 -4.81 5.05 6.26
N THR A 36 -5.76 4.14 6.05
CA THR A 36 -6.15 3.69 4.71
C THR A 36 -6.92 4.76 3.92
N LYS A 37 -7.58 5.71 4.61
CA LYS A 37 -8.33 6.83 4.00
C LYS A 37 -7.83 8.20 4.46
N ASP A 38 -6.63 8.23 5.02
CA ASP A 38 -5.94 9.42 5.50
C ASP A 38 -4.44 9.11 5.60
N PRO A 39 -3.80 8.67 4.50
CA PRO A 39 -2.37 8.43 4.49
C PRO A 39 -1.59 9.74 4.64
N ASP A 40 -0.45 9.68 5.32
CA ASP A 40 0.45 10.83 5.43
C ASP A 40 1.28 10.94 4.14
N ILE A 41 0.76 11.69 3.16
CA ILE A 41 1.39 11.88 1.85
C ILE A 41 2.79 12.50 1.97
N ALA A 42 2.99 13.40 2.93
CA ALA A 42 4.28 14.05 3.13
C ALA A 42 5.32 13.04 3.65
N ALA A 43 4.94 12.22 4.63
CA ALA A 43 5.79 11.14 5.13
C ALA A 43 6.10 10.09 4.04
N ILE A 44 5.09 9.68 3.28
CA ILE A 44 5.25 8.73 2.16
C ILE A 44 6.23 9.28 1.12
N THR A 45 6.08 10.55 0.73
CA THR A 45 6.96 11.20 -0.25
C THR A 45 8.39 11.30 0.28
N ALA A 46 8.57 11.64 1.56
CA ALA A 46 9.89 11.72 2.19
C ALA A 46 10.60 10.37 2.29
N LEU A 47 9.84 9.27 2.45
CA LEU A 47 10.38 7.91 2.45
C LEU A 47 10.82 7.43 1.06
N ALA A 48 10.36 8.08 -0.01
CA ALA A 48 10.68 7.78 -1.41
C ALA A 48 10.62 6.28 -1.75
N PRO A 49 9.50 5.57 -1.46
CA PRO A 49 9.36 4.16 -1.82
C PRO A 49 9.32 4.00 -3.35
N ASP A 50 9.92 2.92 -3.86
CA ASP A 50 9.84 2.61 -5.30
C ASP A 50 8.41 2.28 -5.76
N LEU A 51 7.62 1.69 -4.87
CA LEU A 51 6.23 1.29 -5.11
C LEU A 51 5.36 1.50 -3.87
N VAL A 52 4.16 2.05 -4.07
CA VAL A 52 3.08 2.13 -3.08
C VAL A 52 1.93 1.25 -3.54
N VAL A 53 1.55 0.27 -2.71
CA VAL A 53 0.37 -0.56 -2.98
C VAL A 53 -0.86 0.08 -2.35
N VAL A 54 -1.91 0.25 -3.14
CA VAL A 54 -3.22 0.77 -2.73
C VAL A 54 -4.32 -0.16 -3.23
N ASP A 55 -5.48 -0.12 -2.60
CA ASP A 55 -6.67 -0.82 -3.04
C ASP A 55 -7.77 0.16 -3.46
N ARG A 56 -8.46 -0.17 -4.55
CA ARG A 56 -9.50 0.67 -5.14
C ARG A 56 -10.70 0.91 -4.23
N GLU A 57 -11.08 -0.06 -3.41
CA GLU A 57 -12.24 0.06 -2.51
C GLU A 57 -11.86 0.71 -1.18
N GLU A 58 -10.62 0.49 -0.73
CA GLU A 58 -10.17 0.94 0.59
C GLU A 58 -9.55 2.35 0.58
N ASN A 59 -8.68 2.67 -0.37
CA ASN A 59 -7.95 3.93 -0.41
C ASN A 59 -8.68 4.99 -1.24
N ARG A 60 -8.66 6.25 -0.78
CA ARG A 60 -9.31 7.33 -1.52
C ARG A 60 -8.54 7.65 -2.79
N LYS A 61 -9.28 7.94 -3.87
CA LYS A 61 -8.70 8.27 -5.16
C LYS A 61 -7.83 9.53 -5.09
N GLU A 62 -8.24 10.55 -4.33
CA GLU A 62 -7.45 11.78 -4.20
C GLU A 62 -6.07 11.55 -3.58
N ASP A 63 -5.95 10.60 -2.65
CA ASP A 63 -4.67 10.28 -2.00
C ASP A 63 -3.76 9.50 -2.95
N ALA A 64 -4.32 8.51 -3.67
CA ALA A 64 -3.60 7.75 -4.69
C ALA A 64 -3.10 8.67 -5.82
N ASP A 65 -3.93 9.61 -6.27
CA ASP A 65 -3.55 10.60 -7.28
C ASP A 65 -2.45 11.54 -6.76
N ALA A 66 -2.46 11.92 -5.49
CA ALA A 66 -1.40 12.72 -4.88
C ALA A 66 -0.05 11.97 -4.81
N ILE A 67 -0.08 10.68 -4.48
CA ILE A 67 1.11 9.81 -4.46
C ILE A 67 1.70 9.69 -5.88
N ALA A 68 0.85 9.45 -6.87
CA ALA A 68 1.28 9.39 -8.27
C ALA A 68 1.84 10.74 -8.76
N ALA A 69 1.23 11.86 -8.36
CA ALA A 69 1.71 13.21 -8.69
C ALA A 69 3.07 13.54 -8.03
N ALA A 70 3.39 12.89 -6.90
CA ALA A 70 4.70 12.96 -6.28
C ALA A 70 5.78 12.13 -7.02
N GLY A 71 5.41 11.43 -8.10
CA GLY A 71 6.32 10.65 -8.94
C GLY A 71 6.64 9.25 -8.40
N LEU A 72 5.88 8.77 -7.41
CA LEU A 72 6.06 7.44 -6.83
C LEU A 72 5.34 6.38 -7.67
N GLY A 73 5.92 5.17 -7.73
CA GLY A 73 5.25 4.02 -8.34
C GLY A 73 3.97 3.68 -7.57
N LEU A 74 2.89 3.38 -8.30
CA LEU A 74 1.60 3.03 -7.70
C LEU A 74 1.11 1.70 -8.27
N HIS A 75 0.81 0.75 -7.40
CA HIS A 75 0.11 -0.49 -7.74
C HIS A 75 -1.29 -0.48 -7.13
N VAL A 76 -2.32 -0.57 -7.97
CA VAL A 76 -3.72 -0.54 -7.53
C VAL A 76 -4.28 -1.96 -7.54
N THR A 77 -4.63 -2.48 -6.37
CA THR A 77 -5.37 -3.72 -6.23
C THR A 77 -6.87 -3.47 -6.37
N HIS A 78 -7.55 -4.47 -6.92
CA HIS A 78 -9.00 -4.51 -7.01
C HIS A 78 -9.41 -5.97 -7.20
N VAL A 79 -9.70 -6.62 -6.08
CA VAL A 79 -10.10 -8.03 -6.04
C VAL A 79 -11.54 -8.11 -5.58
N VAL A 80 -12.44 -8.47 -6.50
CA VAL A 80 -13.85 -8.72 -6.18
C VAL A 80 -14.16 -10.22 -6.19
N HIS A 81 -13.30 -11.03 -6.81
CA HIS A 81 -13.41 -12.48 -6.84
C HIS A 81 -12.08 -13.18 -6.55
N LEU A 82 -12.16 -14.37 -5.92
CA LEU A 82 -10.97 -15.16 -5.57
C LEU A 82 -10.07 -15.46 -6.78
N ALA A 83 -10.67 -15.68 -7.95
CA ALA A 83 -9.94 -15.96 -9.19
C ALA A 83 -9.03 -14.80 -9.64
N GLU A 84 -9.22 -13.59 -9.13
CA GLU A 84 -8.45 -12.39 -9.49
C GLU A 84 -7.21 -12.21 -8.61
N VAL A 85 -7.17 -12.84 -7.43
CA VAL A 85 -6.10 -12.64 -6.43
C VAL A 85 -4.71 -12.86 -7.05
N GLU A 86 -4.52 -13.97 -7.75
CA GLU A 86 -3.24 -14.30 -8.37
C GLU A 86 -2.83 -13.24 -9.40
N ALA A 87 -3.76 -12.84 -10.27
CA ALA A 87 -3.48 -11.85 -11.30
C ALA A 87 -3.13 -10.48 -10.70
N THR A 88 -3.84 -10.06 -9.65
CA THR A 88 -3.61 -8.78 -8.97
C THR A 88 -2.28 -8.74 -8.23
N LEU A 89 -1.87 -9.84 -7.58
CA LEU A 89 -0.68 -9.85 -6.73
C LEU A 89 0.59 -10.31 -7.44
N ARG A 90 0.50 -10.96 -8.61
CA ARG A 90 1.68 -11.41 -9.40
C ARG A 90 2.64 -10.27 -9.80
N ALA A 91 2.15 -9.03 -9.80
CA ALA A 91 2.95 -7.84 -10.12
C ALA A 91 3.71 -7.25 -8.91
N LEU A 92 3.54 -7.84 -7.72
CA LEU A 92 4.17 -7.43 -6.46
C LEU A 92 5.47 -8.19 -6.19
#